data_AF-A0A8B8PE09-F1
#
_entry.id   AF-A0A8B8PE09-F1
#
_cell.length_a   1.000
_cell.length_b   1.000
_cell.length_c   1.000
_cell.angle_alpha   90.00
_cell.angle_beta   90.00
_cell.angle_gamma   90.00
#
_symmetry.space_group_name_H-M   'P 1'
#
loop_
_entity.id
_entity.type
_entity.pdbx_description
1 polymer ?
#
loop_
_entity_poly.entity_id
_entity_poly.type
_entity_poly.pdbx_seq_one_letter_code
_entity_poly.pdbx_strand_id
1 'polypeptide(L)'
;MAAKKKITRRPKIKPDNGMVYPMSHSRRPDSRYRRVALVLPVFLLLFVVGFASIYSNRWGIFTNGDVSPTVYSIEVVREFPHDPQAFTQGLLYAENDTLYESTGIIGQSSVRKVALQSGMVEALQMMGGSYFGEGLTLLDERLFQVTWLEKTGFIYDRNNLSKFEKFTHEMQDGWGLATDGKILFGSDGTSTLYQIDPHNFRVMGKQVVRYRTHEVHNLNELEYIDGEVWANIWQSDCIARISYKDGKVIGWILLQNLREGLITAGYNGIDVLNGIAWDSKEKRLFVTGKWWPKLYEIRLHPVKRQFDDGVIERMCLRMPFNFGKP
;
A
#
# COMPACT_ATOMS: atom_id res chain seq x y z
N MET A 1 -48.12 50.80 -25.88
CA MET A 1 -47.39 51.22 -24.66
C MET A 1 -45.91 51.32 -24.99
N ALA A 2 -45.29 52.41 -24.56
CA ALA A 2 -44.09 52.98 -25.15
C ALA A 2 -42.77 52.30 -24.75
N ALA A 3 -41.87 52.18 -25.72
CA ALA A 3 -40.43 52.09 -25.51
C ALA A 3 -39.87 53.43 -25.00
N LYS A 4 -38.74 53.42 -24.26
CA LYS A 4 -37.65 54.40 -24.44
C LYS A 4 -36.39 54.09 -23.60
N LYS A 5 -35.31 53.75 -24.34
CA LYS A 5 -33.92 54.10 -24.04
C LYS A 5 -33.81 55.58 -23.65
N LYS A 6 -32.96 55.91 -22.67
CA LYS A 6 -32.50 57.29 -22.43
C LYS A 6 -31.02 57.44 -22.78
N ILE A 7 -30.79 58.47 -23.59
CA ILE A 7 -29.54 58.93 -24.17
C ILE A 7 -28.90 59.98 -23.25
N THR A 8 -27.58 60.10 -23.40
CA THR A 8 -26.62 61.07 -22.86
C THR A 8 -27.02 62.56 -22.99
N ARG A 9 -26.49 63.42 -22.09
CA ARG A 9 -25.60 64.58 -22.40
C ARG A 9 -25.35 65.50 -21.19
N ARG A 10 -24.13 66.07 -21.19
CA ARG A 10 -23.52 67.06 -20.28
C ARG A 10 -24.29 68.38 -20.14
N PRO A 11 -24.00 69.21 -19.12
CA PRO A 11 -24.03 70.65 -19.22
C PRO A 11 -22.62 71.30 -19.30
N LYS A 12 -22.60 72.46 -19.96
CA LYS A 12 -21.46 73.34 -20.25
C LYS A 12 -21.15 74.32 -19.10
N ILE A 13 -19.87 74.50 -18.82
CA ILE A 13 -19.05 75.73 -18.68
C ILE A 13 -19.76 77.07 -18.32
N LYS A 14 -19.20 77.75 -17.30
CA LYS A 14 -19.20 79.22 -17.12
C LYS A 14 -17.74 79.76 -17.15
N PRO A 15 -17.51 81.05 -17.48
CA PRO A 15 -16.28 81.50 -18.13
C PRO A 15 -15.35 82.37 -17.25
N ASP A 16 -14.12 82.47 -17.75
CA ASP A 16 -13.13 83.55 -17.75
C ASP A 16 -12.64 84.22 -16.46
N ASN A 17 -11.32 84.19 -16.29
CA ASN A 17 -10.51 85.41 -16.32
C ASN A 17 -9.06 85.06 -16.64
N GLY A 18 -8.58 85.62 -17.75
CA GLY A 18 -7.25 85.36 -18.27
C GLY A 18 -6.12 86.02 -17.48
N MET A 19 -4.90 85.53 -17.74
CA MET A 19 -3.71 86.35 -17.76
C MET A 19 -2.64 85.72 -18.66
N VAL A 20 -1.85 86.62 -19.23
CA VAL A 20 -0.98 86.53 -20.40
C VAL A 20 0.25 85.62 -20.22
N TYR A 21 0.71 85.06 -21.34
CA TYR A 21 1.91 84.23 -21.54
C TYR A 21 3.22 84.85 -21.04
N PRO A 22 4.24 83.99 -20.81
CA PRO A 22 5.46 84.19 -21.58
C PRO A 22 5.96 82.92 -22.28
N MET A 23 6.49 83.14 -23.48
CA MET A 23 7.27 82.17 -24.25
C MET A 23 8.71 82.04 -23.70
N SER A 24 9.32 80.91 -24.04
CA SER A 24 10.77 80.60 -24.08
C SER A 24 11.42 80.01 -22.81
N HIS A 25 11.73 78.71 -22.86
CA HIS A 25 13.04 78.23 -23.29
C HIS A 25 13.05 76.69 -23.37
N SER A 26 13.51 76.16 -24.50
CA SER A 26 13.79 74.73 -24.70
C SER A 26 14.93 74.27 -23.79
N ARG A 27 14.65 73.44 -22.79
CA ARG A 27 15.67 72.67 -22.07
C ARG A 27 15.78 71.28 -22.68
N ARG A 28 16.97 70.94 -23.18
CA ARG A 28 17.35 69.59 -23.61
C ARG A 28 17.18 68.60 -22.43
N PRO A 29 16.68 67.38 -22.63
CA PRO A 29 16.56 66.42 -21.54
C PRO A 29 17.94 65.93 -21.08
N ASP A 30 18.14 65.93 -19.76
CA ASP A 30 19.34 65.53 -19.03
C ASP A 30 19.64 64.02 -19.24
N SER A 31 20.90 63.69 -19.55
CA SER A 31 21.34 62.37 -19.99
C SER A 31 21.34 61.29 -18.89
N ARG A 32 20.99 61.67 -17.66
CA ARG A 32 20.88 60.77 -16.50
C ARG A 32 19.70 59.81 -16.55
N TYR A 33 18.59 60.17 -17.22
CA TYR A 33 17.40 59.31 -17.29
C TYR A 33 17.57 58.09 -18.21
N ARG A 34 18.48 58.15 -19.18
CA ARG A 34 18.70 57.05 -20.14
C ARG A 34 19.50 55.87 -19.54
N ARG A 35 20.31 56.13 -18.51
CA ARG A 35 21.05 55.08 -17.78
C ARG A 35 20.15 54.35 -16.77
N VAL A 36 19.22 55.04 -16.12
CA VAL A 36 18.28 54.42 -15.16
C VAL A 36 17.29 53.49 -15.87
N ALA A 37 16.87 53.82 -17.10
CA ALA A 37 15.93 52.99 -17.88
C ALA A 37 16.50 51.63 -18.34
N LEU A 38 17.82 51.46 -18.38
CA LEU A 38 18.47 50.20 -18.74
C LEU A 38 18.88 49.34 -17.53
N VAL A 39 19.02 49.95 -16.34
CA VAL A 39 19.45 49.22 -15.13
C VAL A 39 18.29 48.44 -14.50
N LEU A 40 17.07 48.99 -14.55
CA LEU A 40 15.86 48.34 -14.04
C LEU A 40 15.51 46.99 -14.70
N PRO A 41 15.49 46.85 -16.04
CA PRO A 41 15.20 45.56 -16.67
C PRO A 41 16.31 44.52 -16.44
N VAL A 42 17.58 44.95 -16.34
CA VAL A 42 18.71 44.05 -16.04
C VAL A 42 18.65 43.54 -14.60
N PHE A 43 18.32 44.41 -13.63
CA PHE A 43 18.10 43.99 -12.25
C PHE A 43 16.92 43.05 -12.11
N LEU A 44 15.82 43.29 -12.83
CA LEU A 44 14.64 42.41 -12.81
C LEU A 44 14.95 41.03 -13.42
N LEU A 45 15.73 40.99 -14.50
CA LEU A 45 16.18 39.74 -15.14
C LEU A 45 17.12 38.96 -14.21
N LEU A 46 18.09 39.64 -13.57
CA LEU A 46 18.99 39.02 -12.59
C LEU A 46 18.24 38.51 -11.35
N PHE A 47 17.18 39.21 -10.93
CA PHE A 47 16.33 38.78 -9.83
C PHE A 47 15.50 37.54 -10.20
N VAL A 48 14.95 37.48 -11.42
CA VAL A 48 14.21 36.31 -11.94
C VAL A 48 15.13 35.10 -12.13
N VAL A 49 16.33 35.29 -12.70
CA VAL A 49 17.32 34.21 -12.86
C VAL A 49 17.86 33.75 -11.50
N GLY A 50 18.07 34.66 -10.55
CA GLY A 50 18.44 34.34 -9.18
C GLY A 50 17.34 33.57 -8.45
N PHE A 51 16.07 33.99 -8.55
CA PHE A 51 14.93 33.27 -7.98
C PHE A 51 14.72 31.91 -8.65
N ALA A 52 14.87 31.82 -9.97
CA ALA A 52 14.78 30.55 -10.70
C ALA A 52 15.92 29.61 -10.34
N SER A 53 17.13 30.12 -10.09
CA SER A 53 18.28 29.33 -9.64
C SER A 53 18.13 28.87 -8.18
N ILE A 54 17.56 29.70 -7.30
CA ILE A 54 17.22 29.33 -5.92
C ILE A 54 16.06 28.32 -5.90
N TYR A 55 15.06 28.46 -6.77
CA TYR A 55 13.98 27.48 -6.93
C TYR A 55 14.46 26.18 -7.58
N SER A 56 15.33 26.22 -8.59
CA SER A 56 15.90 25.02 -9.22
C SER A 56 16.83 24.28 -8.27
N ASN A 57 17.59 24.99 -7.42
CA ASN A 57 18.40 24.37 -6.38
C ASN A 57 17.56 23.84 -5.21
N ARG A 58 16.35 24.35 -4.98
CA ARG A 58 15.39 23.75 -4.02
C ARG A 58 14.59 22.60 -4.62
N TRP A 59 14.50 22.50 -5.94
CA TRP A 59 13.91 21.33 -6.62
C TRP A 59 14.91 20.18 -6.83
N GLY A 60 16.21 20.49 -6.80
CA GLY A 60 17.32 19.52 -6.92
C GLY A 60 17.72 18.77 -5.64
N ILE A 61 17.02 18.96 -4.52
CA ILE A 61 17.27 18.25 -3.24
C ILE A 61 15.98 17.57 -2.74
N PHE A 62 15.22 16.99 -3.67
CA PHE A 62 14.50 15.74 -3.38
C PHE A 62 15.19 14.66 -4.20
N THR A 63 16.48 14.43 -3.91
CA THR A 63 16.98 13.07 -4.06
C THR A 63 16.07 12.23 -3.17
N ASN A 64 15.18 11.45 -3.78
CA ASN A 64 14.64 10.26 -3.14
C ASN A 64 15.86 9.55 -2.57
N GLY A 65 16.12 9.74 -1.27
CA GLY A 65 17.15 8.97 -0.60
C GLY A 65 16.75 7.54 -0.85
N ASP A 66 17.55 6.82 -1.62
CA ASP A 66 17.36 5.40 -1.84
C ASP A 66 17.68 4.76 -0.49
N VAL A 67 16.68 4.79 0.41
CA VAL A 67 16.80 4.21 1.74
C VAL A 67 16.94 2.73 1.47
N SER A 68 18.15 2.23 1.67
CA SER A 68 18.44 0.82 1.53
C SER A 68 17.43 0.04 2.38
N PRO A 69 16.74 -0.96 1.81
CA PRO A 69 15.68 -1.67 2.54
C PRO A 69 16.22 -2.27 3.84
N THR A 70 15.53 -2.00 4.95
CA THR A 70 15.97 -2.51 6.25
C THR A 70 15.63 -3.99 6.38
N VAL A 71 16.60 -4.80 6.80
CA VAL A 71 16.39 -6.23 7.06
C VAL A 71 16.13 -6.44 8.55
N TYR A 72 15.16 -7.28 8.87
CA TYR A 72 14.73 -7.58 10.23
C TYR A 72 14.89 -9.07 10.52
N SER A 73 15.47 -9.36 11.68
CA SER A 73 15.31 -10.65 12.35
C SER A 73 14.11 -10.57 13.29
N ILE A 74 13.70 -11.71 13.84
CA ILE A 74 12.57 -11.80 14.74
C ILE A 74 12.97 -12.30 16.13
N GLU A 75 12.22 -11.90 17.13
CA GLU A 75 12.14 -12.50 18.46
C GLU A 75 10.73 -13.08 18.60
N VAL A 76 10.61 -14.34 19.03
CA VAL A 76 9.32 -14.92 19.40
C VAL A 76 8.94 -14.40 20.78
N VAL A 77 7.84 -13.66 20.87
CA VAL A 77 7.31 -13.12 22.12
C VAL A 77 6.41 -14.16 22.81
N ARG A 78 5.52 -14.78 22.04
CA ARG A 78 4.60 -15.84 22.50
C ARG A 78 4.35 -16.85 21.37
N GLU A 79 4.04 -18.07 21.78
CA GLU A 79 3.52 -19.12 20.90
C GLU A 79 2.08 -19.43 21.30
N PHE A 80 1.22 -19.62 20.32
CA PHE A 80 -0.18 -19.99 20.48
C PHE A 80 -0.46 -21.29 19.73
N PRO A 81 -1.40 -22.13 20.19
CA PRO A 81 -1.85 -23.27 19.41
C PRO A 81 -2.48 -22.82 18.09
N HIS A 82 -2.21 -23.56 17.02
CA HIS A 82 -2.85 -23.37 15.72
C HIS A 82 -3.31 -24.74 15.20
N ASP A 83 -4.43 -24.77 14.46
CA ASP A 83 -4.99 -26.01 13.92
C ASP A 83 -4.02 -26.61 12.87
N PRO A 84 -3.41 -27.78 13.12
CA PRO A 84 -2.48 -28.38 12.16
C PRO A 84 -3.18 -28.91 10.90
N GLN A 85 -4.51 -28.89 10.83
CA GLN A 85 -5.28 -29.22 9.62
C GLN A 85 -5.63 -27.97 8.79
N ALA A 86 -5.34 -26.76 9.28
CA ALA A 86 -5.60 -25.53 8.57
C ALA A 86 -4.54 -25.26 7.50
N PHE A 87 -4.93 -25.27 6.22
CA PHE A 87 -4.09 -24.79 5.13
C PHE A 87 -4.31 -23.28 4.97
N THR A 88 -3.67 -22.49 5.85
CA THR A 88 -3.87 -21.04 5.98
C THR A 88 -3.58 -20.29 4.67
N GLN A 89 -4.54 -19.50 4.22
CA GLN A 89 -4.45 -18.68 3.01
C GLN A 89 -4.77 -17.19 3.23
N GLY A 90 -5.46 -16.87 4.32
CA GLY A 90 -5.63 -15.49 4.78
C GLY A 90 -5.77 -15.47 6.29
N LEU A 91 -5.14 -14.51 6.96
CA LEU A 91 -5.19 -14.37 8.41
C LEU A 91 -5.36 -12.89 8.75
N LEU A 92 -6.18 -12.57 9.74
CA LEU A 92 -6.24 -11.20 10.27
C LEU A 92 -6.62 -11.21 11.74
N TYR A 93 -6.14 -10.19 12.46
CA TYR A 93 -6.55 -9.92 13.82
C TYR A 93 -7.73 -8.96 13.81
N ALA A 94 -8.82 -9.32 14.49
CA ALA A 94 -9.98 -8.45 14.60
C ALA A 94 -9.91 -7.60 15.87
N GLU A 95 -10.27 -8.19 17.01
CA GLU A 95 -10.30 -7.54 18.32
C GLU A 95 -10.43 -8.60 19.43
N ASN A 96 -10.13 -8.23 20.67
CA ASN A 96 -10.37 -9.07 21.86
C ASN A 96 -9.83 -10.50 21.71
N ASP A 97 -8.60 -10.62 21.21
CA ASP A 97 -7.93 -11.91 20.98
C ASP A 97 -8.71 -12.85 20.04
N THR A 98 -9.45 -12.26 19.10
CA THR A 98 -10.12 -12.96 17.99
C THR A 98 -9.33 -12.79 16.70
N LEU A 99 -9.08 -13.91 16.03
CA LEU A 99 -8.58 -13.96 14.66
C LEU A 99 -9.72 -14.34 13.71
N TYR A 100 -9.63 -13.88 12.46
CA TYR A 100 -10.30 -14.54 11.35
C TYR A 100 -9.28 -15.21 10.45
N GLU A 101 -9.62 -16.38 9.95
CA GLU A 101 -8.74 -17.18 9.10
C GLU A 101 -9.51 -17.73 7.91
N SER A 102 -8.90 -17.65 6.73
CA SER A 102 -9.31 -18.39 5.55
C SER A 102 -8.37 -19.58 5.35
N THR A 103 -8.98 -20.75 5.12
CA THR A 103 -8.25 -21.98 4.83
C THR A 103 -8.61 -22.50 3.44
N GLY A 104 -7.62 -22.99 2.71
CA GLY A 104 -7.80 -23.45 1.33
C GLY A 104 -7.47 -24.93 1.14
N ILE A 105 -8.46 -25.74 0.78
CA ILE A 105 -8.36 -27.08 0.18
C ILE A 105 -9.71 -27.34 -0.51
N ILE A 106 -9.72 -27.85 -1.75
CA ILE A 106 -10.98 -28.16 -2.45
C ILE A 106 -11.83 -29.11 -1.58
N GLY A 107 -13.10 -28.74 -1.35
CA GLY A 107 -14.01 -29.49 -0.49
C GLY A 107 -13.85 -29.26 1.02
N GLN A 108 -12.79 -28.58 1.46
CA GLN A 108 -12.52 -28.29 2.88
C GLN A 108 -12.29 -26.79 3.17
N SER A 109 -12.36 -25.94 2.13
CA SER A 109 -12.11 -24.51 2.29
C SER A 109 -13.15 -23.85 3.18
N SER A 110 -12.72 -22.90 4.02
CA SER A 110 -13.58 -22.27 5.01
C SER A 110 -13.10 -20.88 5.40
N VAL A 111 -14.02 -20.06 5.90
CA VAL A 111 -13.72 -18.87 6.71
C VAL A 111 -14.02 -19.22 8.16
N ARG A 112 -13.11 -18.86 9.08
CA ARG A 112 -13.14 -19.24 10.49
C ARG A 112 -13.02 -18.01 11.38
N LYS A 113 -13.70 -18.04 12.52
CA LYS A 113 -13.43 -17.18 13.67
C LYS A 113 -12.69 -18.02 14.71
N VAL A 114 -11.52 -17.57 15.14
CA VAL A 114 -10.60 -18.36 15.97
C VAL A 114 -10.22 -17.58 17.23
N ALA A 115 -10.29 -18.24 18.38
CA ALA A 115 -9.79 -17.69 19.64
C ALA A 115 -8.25 -17.79 19.67
N LEU A 116 -7.56 -16.65 19.73
CA LEU A 116 -6.09 -16.56 19.69
C LEU A 116 -5.42 -17.42 20.77
N GLN A 117 -5.94 -17.37 22.00
CA GLN A 117 -5.29 -17.99 23.16
C GLN A 117 -5.25 -19.52 23.07
N SER A 118 -6.27 -20.14 22.49
CA SER A 118 -6.41 -21.60 22.44
C SER A 118 -6.32 -22.19 21.04
N GLY A 119 -6.32 -21.37 19.99
CA GLY A 119 -6.42 -21.83 18.59
C GLY A 119 -7.77 -22.48 18.26
N MET A 120 -8.79 -22.30 19.11
CA MET A 120 -10.07 -22.98 18.95
C MET A 120 -10.93 -22.23 17.94
N VAL A 121 -11.48 -22.97 16.97
CA VAL A 121 -12.44 -22.45 16.00
C VAL A 121 -13.79 -22.25 16.71
N GLU A 122 -14.18 -21.00 16.90
CA GLU A 122 -15.44 -20.63 17.57
C GLU A 122 -16.63 -20.66 16.61
N ALA A 123 -16.38 -20.34 15.34
CA ALA A 123 -17.35 -20.40 14.26
C ALA A 123 -16.63 -20.66 12.94
N LEU A 124 -17.30 -21.34 12.00
CA LEU A 124 -16.80 -21.51 10.65
C LEU A 124 -17.93 -21.50 9.62
N GLN A 125 -17.61 -21.02 8.43
CA GLN A 125 -18.45 -21.12 7.25
C GLN A 125 -17.68 -21.89 6.18
N MET A 126 -18.18 -23.08 5.83
CA MET A 126 -17.63 -23.87 4.72
C MET A 126 -17.94 -23.21 3.38
N MET A 127 -16.98 -23.28 2.46
CA MET A 127 -17.18 -22.90 1.08
C MET A 127 -17.86 -24.01 0.28
N GLY A 128 -18.39 -23.68 -0.91
CA GLY A 128 -18.90 -24.69 -1.83
C GLY A 128 -17.78 -25.63 -2.28
N GLY A 129 -18.08 -26.92 -2.48
CA GLY A 129 -17.06 -27.96 -2.67
C GLY A 129 -16.14 -27.80 -3.88
N SER A 130 -16.47 -26.93 -4.84
CA SER A 130 -15.63 -26.61 -6.01
C SER A 130 -14.63 -25.47 -5.76
N TYR A 131 -14.74 -24.74 -4.66
CA TYR A 131 -13.93 -23.57 -4.38
C TYR A 131 -12.74 -23.91 -3.51
N PHE A 132 -11.60 -23.31 -3.86
CA PHE A 132 -10.41 -23.24 -3.02
C PHE A 132 -10.31 -21.82 -2.46
N GLY A 133 -10.45 -21.67 -1.15
CA GLY A 133 -10.42 -20.38 -0.47
C GLY A 133 -9.00 -19.84 -0.35
N GLU A 134 -8.83 -18.53 -0.59
CA GLU A 134 -7.53 -17.85 -0.57
C GLU A 134 -7.57 -16.67 0.45
N GLY A 135 -6.96 -15.54 0.14
CA GLY A 135 -6.81 -14.39 1.03
C GLY A 135 -8.12 -13.85 1.59
N LEU A 136 -8.03 -13.29 2.78
CA LEU A 136 -9.16 -12.79 3.57
C LEU A 136 -8.78 -11.45 4.20
N THR A 137 -9.67 -10.46 4.15
CA THR A 137 -9.50 -9.22 4.91
C THR A 137 -10.82 -8.74 5.49
N LEU A 138 -10.76 -7.89 6.51
CA LEU A 138 -11.91 -7.31 7.19
C LEU A 138 -11.95 -5.81 6.92
N LEU A 139 -12.99 -5.36 6.23
CA LEU A 139 -13.25 -3.94 6.00
C LEU A 139 -14.65 -3.61 6.53
N ASP A 140 -14.71 -2.66 7.45
CA ASP A 140 -15.89 -2.36 8.26
C ASP A 140 -16.42 -3.63 8.95
N GLU A 141 -17.68 -4.01 8.68
CA GLU A 141 -18.34 -5.18 9.26
C GLU A 141 -18.33 -6.41 8.33
N ARG A 142 -17.52 -6.37 7.26
CA ARG A 142 -17.54 -7.36 6.18
C ARG A 142 -16.19 -8.01 5.96
N LEU A 143 -16.20 -9.34 5.93
CA LEU A 143 -15.06 -10.13 5.51
C LEU A 143 -15.11 -10.33 3.99
N PHE A 144 -14.01 -10.06 3.31
CA PHE A 144 -13.84 -10.26 1.88
C PHE A 144 -12.83 -11.38 1.66
N GLN A 145 -13.22 -12.42 0.93
CA GLN A 145 -12.38 -13.57 0.61
C GLN A 145 -12.27 -13.74 -0.89
N VAL A 146 -11.07 -14.04 -1.39
CA VAL A 146 -10.83 -14.43 -2.79
C VAL A 146 -10.68 -15.95 -2.93
N THR A 147 -10.65 -16.44 -4.16
CA THR A 147 -10.51 -17.86 -4.47
C THR A 147 -9.41 -18.10 -5.50
N TRP A 148 -8.80 -19.27 -5.44
CA TRP A 148 -7.76 -19.69 -6.38
C TRP A 148 -8.32 -20.10 -7.75
N LEU A 149 -7.59 -19.75 -8.82
CA LEU A 149 -7.87 -19.97 -10.25
C LEU A 149 -9.16 -19.36 -10.78
N GLU A 150 -9.85 -18.57 -9.97
CA GLU A 150 -11.07 -17.88 -10.33
C GLU A 150 -10.95 -16.40 -10.05
N LYS A 151 -11.79 -15.61 -10.72
CA LYS A 151 -11.95 -14.18 -10.40
C LYS A 151 -13.07 -13.93 -9.40
N THR A 152 -13.61 -15.00 -8.82
CA THR A 152 -14.73 -14.98 -7.88
C THR A 152 -14.22 -14.62 -6.49
N GLY A 153 -14.94 -13.76 -5.80
CA GLY A 153 -14.77 -13.53 -4.36
C GLY A 153 -16.09 -13.64 -3.62
N PHE A 154 -16.01 -13.71 -2.30
CA PHE A 154 -17.16 -13.85 -1.40
C PHE A 154 -17.12 -12.82 -0.29
N ILE A 155 -18.29 -12.35 0.11
CA ILE A 155 -18.45 -11.43 1.24
C ILE A 155 -19.28 -12.11 2.34
N TYR A 156 -18.78 -12.00 3.57
CA TYR A 156 -19.37 -12.61 4.77
C TYR A 156 -19.63 -11.55 5.83
N ASP A 157 -20.73 -11.71 6.56
CA ASP A 157 -20.98 -10.92 7.77
C ASP A 157 -20.02 -11.39 8.87
N ARG A 158 -19.26 -10.47 9.48
CA ARG A 158 -18.24 -10.86 10.46
C ARG A 158 -18.81 -11.48 11.74
N ASN A 159 -20.06 -11.20 12.10
CA ASN A 159 -20.65 -11.59 13.37
C ASN A 159 -21.13 -13.05 13.37
N ASN A 160 -21.61 -13.54 12.22
CA ASN A 160 -22.14 -14.90 12.09
C ASN A 160 -21.51 -15.72 10.96
N LEU A 161 -20.57 -15.13 10.21
CA LEU A 161 -19.91 -15.71 9.03
C LEU A 161 -20.87 -16.12 7.91
N SER A 162 -22.13 -15.68 7.95
CA SER A 162 -23.09 -15.98 6.90
C SER A 162 -22.61 -15.35 5.59
N LYS A 163 -22.54 -16.19 4.56
CA LYS A 163 -22.17 -15.77 3.22
C LYS A 163 -23.38 -15.10 2.58
N PHE A 164 -23.24 -13.83 2.21
CA PHE A 164 -24.35 -13.07 1.67
C PHE A 164 -24.17 -12.69 0.20
N GLU A 165 -22.94 -12.49 -0.28
CA GLU A 165 -22.70 -11.98 -1.63
C GLU A 165 -21.47 -12.59 -2.31
N LYS A 166 -21.52 -12.67 -3.64
CA LYS A 166 -20.36 -12.94 -4.50
C LYS A 166 -19.94 -11.65 -5.18
N PHE A 167 -18.64 -11.47 -5.37
CA PHE A 167 -18.10 -10.41 -6.22
C PHE A 167 -17.16 -10.99 -7.27
N THR A 168 -16.76 -10.15 -8.23
CA THR A 168 -15.75 -10.48 -9.23
C THR A 168 -14.69 -9.39 -9.23
N HIS A 169 -13.41 -9.79 -9.24
CA HIS A 169 -12.28 -8.86 -9.25
C HIS A 169 -11.49 -8.92 -10.57
N GLU A 170 -10.68 -7.89 -10.83
CA GLU A 170 -9.92 -7.77 -12.09
C GLU A 170 -8.46 -8.27 -12.01
N MET A 171 -8.03 -8.82 -10.87
CA MET A 171 -6.75 -9.53 -10.73
C MET A 171 -6.65 -10.74 -11.66
N GLN A 172 -5.45 -11.31 -11.83
CA GLN A 172 -5.27 -12.49 -12.69
C GLN A 172 -5.64 -13.80 -11.98
N ASP A 173 -5.48 -13.81 -10.66
CA ASP A 173 -5.87 -14.86 -9.71
C ASP A 173 -6.17 -14.18 -8.36
N GLY A 174 -6.61 -14.91 -7.34
CA GLY A 174 -6.85 -14.37 -5.99
C GLY A 174 -5.97 -15.05 -4.96
N TRP A 175 -4.98 -14.34 -4.39
CA TRP A 175 -4.03 -14.92 -3.42
C TRP A 175 -4.15 -14.29 -2.05
N GLY A 176 -3.70 -13.05 -1.86
CA GLY A 176 -3.81 -12.33 -0.59
C GLY A 176 -4.73 -11.13 -0.70
N LEU A 177 -5.32 -10.74 0.44
CA LEU A 177 -6.09 -9.52 0.60
C LEU A 177 -5.69 -8.80 1.89
N ALA A 178 -5.63 -7.46 1.83
CA ALA A 178 -5.47 -6.61 3.01
C ALA A 178 -6.28 -5.31 2.83
N THR A 179 -6.35 -4.45 3.85
CA THR A 179 -7.01 -3.14 3.73
C THR A 179 -6.37 -2.07 4.60
N ASP A 180 -6.35 -0.83 4.12
CA ASP A 180 -6.03 0.35 4.96
C ASP A 180 -7.26 0.91 5.69
N GLY A 181 -8.38 0.20 5.66
CA GLY A 181 -9.68 0.65 6.16
C GLY A 181 -10.47 1.51 5.16
N LYS A 182 -9.99 1.66 3.92
CA LYS A 182 -10.69 2.43 2.86
C LYS A 182 -10.75 1.70 1.53
N ILE A 183 -9.63 1.10 1.13
CA ILE A 183 -9.53 0.31 -0.10
C ILE A 183 -9.06 -1.10 0.22
N LEU A 184 -9.26 -2.02 -0.71
CA LEU A 184 -8.68 -3.35 -0.63
C LEU A 184 -7.34 -3.36 -1.36
N PHE A 185 -6.36 -4.04 -0.79
CA PHE A 185 -5.15 -4.46 -1.47
C PHE A 185 -5.28 -5.93 -1.86
N GLY A 186 -4.76 -6.30 -3.02
CA GLY A 186 -4.80 -7.68 -3.48
C GLY A 186 -3.50 -8.13 -4.12
N SER A 187 -3.18 -9.41 -4.00
CA SER A 187 -2.11 -10.11 -4.70
C SER A 187 -2.67 -11.32 -5.45
N ASP A 188 -1.91 -11.78 -6.46
CA ASP A 188 -2.31 -12.87 -7.34
C ASP A 188 -1.15 -13.83 -7.66
N GLY A 189 -0.12 -13.86 -6.82
CA GLY A 189 1.10 -14.64 -7.05
C GLY A 189 2.05 -14.02 -8.09
N THR A 190 1.65 -12.98 -8.81
CA THR A 190 2.59 -12.21 -9.64
C THR A 190 3.40 -11.23 -8.79
N SER A 191 4.13 -10.32 -9.45
CA SER A 191 4.78 -9.17 -8.81
C SER A 191 3.84 -7.97 -8.65
N THR A 192 2.57 -8.09 -9.03
CA THR A 192 1.62 -6.97 -9.01
C THR A 192 0.87 -6.91 -7.68
N LEU A 193 0.95 -5.76 -7.02
CA LEU A 193 0.06 -5.37 -5.92
C LEU A 193 -1.07 -4.51 -6.47
N TYR A 194 -2.30 -4.93 -6.22
CA TYR A 194 -3.51 -4.27 -6.69
C TYR A 194 -4.11 -3.36 -5.61
N GLN A 195 -4.68 -2.24 -6.02
CA GLN A 195 -5.55 -1.38 -5.21
C GLN A 195 -6.95 -1.46 -5.79
N ILE A 196 -7.92 -1.86 -4.98
CA ILE A 196 -9.26 -2.28 -5.42
C ILE A 196 -10.32 -1.47 -4.65
N ASP A 197 -11.30 -0.93 -5.39
CA ASP A 197 -12.45 -0.25 -4.82
C ASP A 197 -13.38 -1.28 -4.15
N PRO A 198 -13.69 -1.17 -2.85
CA PRO A 198 -14.48 -2.17 -2.13
C PRO A 198 -15.97 -2.17 -2.49
N HIS A 199 -16.46 -1.15 -3.21
CA HIS A 199 -17.88 -1.03 -3.57
C HIS A 199 -18.18 -1.63 -4.93
N ASN A 200 -17.25 -1.53 -5.89
CA ASN A 200 -17.44 -2.02 -7.26
C ASN A 200 -16.39 -3.03 -7.72
N PHE A 201 -15.39 -3.33 -6.89
CA PHE A 201 -14.33 -4.32 -7.09
C PHE A 201 -13.44 -4.09 -8.33
N ARG A 202 -13.47 -2.87 -8.88
CA ARG A 202 -12.56 -2.47 -9.97
C ARG A 202 -11.19 -2.12 -9.44
N VAL A 203 -10.18 -2.39 -10.25
CA VAL A 203 -8.80 -2.01 -9.92
C VAL A 203 -8.62 -0.51 -10.15
N MET A 204 -8.31 0.20 -9.07
CA MET A 204 -8.02 1.64 -9.06
C MET A 204 -6.56 1.92 -9.39
N GLY A 205 -5.67 0.98 -9.08
CA GLY A 205 -4.23 1.13 -9.28
C GLY A 205 -3.50 -0.20 -9.20
N LYS A 206 -2.32 -0.25 -9.83
CA LYS A 206 -1.41 -1.41 -9.80
C LYS A 206 0.00 -0.91 -9.54
N GLN A 207 0.70 -1.57 -8.65
CA GLN A 207 2.14 -1.36 -8.44
C GLN A 207 2.86 -2.67 -8.70
N VAL A 208 3.91 -2.63 -9.52
CA VAL A 208 4.78 -3.79 -9.68
C VAL A 208 5.85 -3.72 -8.60
N VAL A 209 5.84 -4.71 -7.72
CA VAL A 209 6.67 -4.78 -6.53
C VAL A 209 8.10 -5.09 -6.91
N ARG A 210 9.05 -4.27 -6.43
CA ARG A 210 10.47 -4.40 -6.74
C ARG A 210 11.35 -4.29 -5.52
N TYR A 211 12.37 -5.13 -5.50
CA TYR A 211 13.52 -5.01 -4.63
C TYR A 211 14.74 -4.71 -5.51
N ARG A 212 15.28 -3.49 -5.37
CA ARG A 212 16.30 -2.97 -6.29
C ARG A 212 15.79 -3.03 -7.74
N THR A 213 16.52 -3.70 -8.63
CA THR A 213 16.15 -3.88 -10.05
C THR A 213 15.30 -5.11 -10.31
N HIS A 214 15.02 -5.95 -9.30
CA HIS A 214 14.32 -7.22 -9.46
C HIS A 214 12.84 -7.09 -9.10
N GLU A 215 11.98 -7.68 -9.92
CA GLU A 215 10.59 -7.89 -9.54
C GLU A 215 10.48 -8.97 -8.46
N VAL A 216 9.57 -8.74 -7.51
CA VAL A 216 9.31 -9.65 -6.40
C VAL A 216 8.03 -10.40 -6.73
N HIS A 217 8.16 -11.58 -7.32
CA HIS A 217 7.03 -12.45 -7.65
C HIS A 217 6.56 -13.25 -6.43
N ASN A 218 5.46 -13.98 -6.60
CA ASN A 218 4.87 -14.88 -5.61
C ASN A 218 4.42 -14.14 -4.34
N LEU A 219 3.93 -12.90 -4.50
CA LEU A 219 3.21 -12.18 -3.46
C LEU A 219 1.99 -13.01 -3.07
N ASN A 220 1.94 -13.45 -1.82
CA ASN A 220 0.88 -14.31 -1.32
C ASN A 220 0.05 -13.57 -0.29
N GLU A 221 -0.14 -14.11 0.91
CA GLU A 221 -0.92 -13.48 1.96
C GLU A 221 -0.40 -12.08 2.30
N LEU A 222 -1.33 -11.16 2.57
CA LEU A 222 -1.09 -9.74 2.75
C LEU A 222 -1.62 -9.25 4.10
N GLU A 223 -0.93 -8.28 4.69
CA GLU A 223 -1.47 -7.51 5.83
C GLU A 223 -1.08 -6.03 5.71
N TYR A 224 -1.97 -5.12 6.10
CA TYR A 224 -1.68 -3.69 6.12
C TYR A 224 -1.20 -3.25 7.50
N ILE A 225 0.01 -2.68 7.57
CA ILE A 225 0.65 -2.32 8.84
C ILE A 225 1.27 -0.93 8.71
N ASP A 226 0.73 0.02 9.48
CA ASP A 226 1.28 1.38 9.68
C ASP A 226 1.72 2.10 8.38
N GLY A 227 0.91 2.02 7.32
CA GLY A 227 1.19 2.69 6.04
C GLY A 227 1.87 1.82 4.98
N GLU A 228 2.08 0.55 5.27
CA GLU A 228 2.76 -0.41 4.40
C GLU A 228 1.85 -1.60 4.13
N VAL A 229 2.06 -2.27 2.99
CA VAL A 229 1.48 -3.60 2.75
C VAL A 229 2.60 -4.61 2.94
N TRP A 230 2.40 -5.55 3.83
CA TRP A 230 3.31 -6.65 4.08
C TRP A 230 2.83 -7.87 3.32
N ALA A 231 3.76 -8.64 2.75
CA ALA A 231 3.41 -9.78 1.93
C ALA A 231 4.30 -10.98 2.27
N ASN A 232 3.70 -12.15 2.52
CA ASN A 232 4.43 -13.39 2.41
C ASN A 232 4.91 -13.57 0.96
N ILE A 233 6.13 -14.06 0.78
CA ILE A 233 6.61 -14.52 -0.53
C ILE A 233 6.57 -16.03 -0.56
N TRP A 234 5.66 -16.59 -1.34
CA TRP A 234 5.40 -18.03 -1.36
C TRP A 234 6.66 -18.84 -1.73
N GLN A 235 6.85 -19.97 -1.06
CA GLN A 235 8.05 -20.81 -1.07
C GLN A 235 9.33 -20.14 -0.52
N SER A 236 9.19 -19.08 0.27
CA SER A 236 10.27 -18.53 1.08
C SER A 236 9.83 -18.38 2.53
N ASP A 237 10.80 -18.25 3.44
CA ASP A 237 10.55 -17.85 4.83
C ASP A 237 10.82 -16.34 5.02
N CYS A 238 10.35 -15.54 4.05
CA CYS A 238 10.47 -14.08 4.07
C CYS A 238 9.12 -13.39 3.98
N ILE A 239 9.03 -12.23 4.62
CA ILE A 239 7.96 -11.25 4.42
C ILE A 239 8.57 -9.97 3.84
N ALA A 240 8.00 -9.49 2.74
CA ALA A 240 8.33 -8.20 2.16
C ALA A 240 7.51 -7.10 2.82
N ARG A 241 8.15 -5.99 3.18
CA ARG A 241 7.48 -4.74 3.58
C ARG A 241 7.43 -3.81 2.37
N ILE A 242 6.24 -3.47 1.89
CA ILE A 242 6.05 -2.84 0.57
C ILE A 242 5.40 -1.47 0.74
N SER A 243 5.98 -0.47 0.09
CA SER A 243 5.32 0.81 -0.16
C SER A 243 4.27 0.62 -1.26
N TYR A 244 2.99 0.66 -0.90
CA TYR A 244 1.89 0.54 -1.88
C TYR A 244 1.76 1.76 -2.81
N LYS A 245 2.53 2.82 -2.57
CA LYS A 245 2.54 4.04 -3.39
C LYS A 245 3.35 3.89 -4.67
N ASP A 246 4.46 3.15 -4.62
CA ASP A 246 5.43 3.01 -5.71
C ASP A 246 5.95 1.58 -5.91
N GLY A 247 5.47 0.61 -5.14
CA GLY A 247 5.84 -0.81 -5.26
C GLY A 247 7.22 -1.15 -4.71
N LYS A 248 7.93 -0.22 -4.06
CA LYS A 248 9.25 -0.53 -3.53
C LYS A 248 9.15 -1.40 -2.28
N VAL A 249 9.97 -2.46 -2.24
CA VAL A 249 10.27 -3.16 -0.99
C VAL A 249 11.17 -2.28 -0.15
N ILE A 250 10.66 -1.83 0.99
CA ILE A 250 11.33 -0.95 1.96
C ILE A 250 11.93 -1.73 3.13
N GLY A 251 11.62 -3.03 3.23
CA GLY A 251 12.28 -3.91 4.18
C GLY A 251 11.96 -5.39 3.95
N TRP A 252 12.78 -6.24 4.56
CA TRP A 252 12.61 -7.69 4.55
C TRP A 252 12.60 -8.22 5.97
N ILE A 253 11.69 -9.14 6.27
CA ILE A 253 11.65 -9.85 7.54
C ILE A 253 12.04 -11.29 7.25
N LEU A 254 13.00 -11.80 8.01
CA LEU A 254 13.54 -13.14 7.87
C LEU A 254 13.00 -14.04 8.99
N LEU A 255 12.33 -15.14 8.62
CA LEU A 255 11.60 -16.02 9.54
C LEU A 255 12.01 -17.49 9.44
N GLN A 256 13.17 -17.81 8.84
CA GLN A 256 13.61 -19.19 8.60
C GLN A 256 13.60 -20.04 9.88
N ASN A 257 13.98 -19.42 11.00
CA ASN A 257 14.06 -20.06 12.31
C ASN A 257 12.71 -20.60 12.83
N LEU A 258 11.57 -20.05 12.39
CA LEU A 258 10.26 -20.55 12.81
C LEU A 258 9.97 -21.93 12.20
N ARG A 259 10.08 -22.05 10.87
CA ARG A 259 9.83 -23.31 10.16
C ARG A 259 10.89 -24.36 10.52
N GLU A 260 12.16 -23.98 10.60
CA GLU A 260 13.25 -24.85 11.03
C GLU A 260 13.04 -25.38 12.46
N GLY A 261 12.57 -24.52 13.36
CA GLY A 261 12.21 -24.88 14.73
C GLY A 261 11.09 -25.90 14.81
N LEU A 262 10.04 -25.76 13.98
CA LEU A 262 8.95 -26.74 13.90
C LEU A 262 9.43 -28.09 13.36
N ILE A 263 10.25 -28.10 12.30
CA ILE A 263 10.81 -29.34 11.73
C ILE A 263 11.69 -30.05 12.77
N THR A 264 12.54 -29.28 13.47
CA THR A 264 13.44 -29.81 14.51
C THR A 264 12.66 -30.40 15.69
N ALA A 265 11.50 -29.84 16.00
CA ALA A 265 10.57 -30.35 17.01
C ALA A 265 9.77 -31.59 16.55
N GLY A 266 9.96 -32.07 15.32
CA GLY A 266 9.34 -33.30 14.80
C GLY A 266 8.06 -33.10 13.99
N TYR A 267 7.66 -31.85 13.69
CA TYR A 267 6.47 -31.56 12.89
C TYR A 267 6.78 -31.67 11.38
N ASN A 268 6.91 -32.89 10.87
CA ASN A 268 7.31 -33.14 9.49
C ASN A 268 6.17 -33.02 8.45
N GLY A 269 4.92 -32.86 8.90
CA GLY A 269 3.74 -32.72 8.03
C GLY A 269 3.36 -31.28 7.68
N ILE A 270 4.16 -30.29 8.09
CA ILE A 270 3.90 -28.88 7.84
C ILE A 270 4.27 -28.48 6.42
N ASP A 271 3.59 -27.45 5.90
CA ASP A 271 3.93 -26.84 4.61
C ASP A 271 4.65 -25.50 4.84
N VAL A 272 4.44 -24.50 3.98
CA VAL A 272 5.21 -23.23 4.00
C VAL A 272 4.64 -22.19 4.97
N LEU A 273 5.48 -21.20 5.31
CA LEU A 273 5.07 -19.95 5.96
C LEU A 273 3.98 -19.26 5.11
N ASN A 274 2.87 -18.87 5.75
CA ASN A 274 1.79 -18.08 5.14
C ASN A 274 0.78 -17.63 6.22
N GLY A 275 0.39 -16.36 6.22
CA GLY A 275 -0.53 -15.76 7.19
C GLY A 275 0.16 -14.73 8.08
N ILE A 276 -0.31 -13.49 8.04
CA ILE A 276 0.20 -12.33 8.78
C ILE A 276 -1.00 -11.62 9.38
N ALA A 277 -0.99 -11.35 10.68
CA ALA A 277 -2.07 -10.61 11.34
C ALA A 277 -1.53 -9.54 12.27
N TRP A 278 -2.20 -8.39 12.27
CA TRP A 278 -1.76 -7.21 13.01
C TRP A 278 -2.82 -6.71 13.99
N ASP A 279 -2.49 -6.75 15.28
CA ASP A 279 -3.23 -6.02 16.31
C ASP A 279 -2.70 -4.59 16.37
N SER A 280 -3.41 -3.68 15.71
CA SER A 280 -3.04 -2.26 15.66
C SER A 280 -3.12 -1.54 17.01
N LYS A 281 -3.94 -2.05 17.94
CA LYS A 281 -4.18 -1.43 19.25
C LYS A 281 -3.04 -1.71 20.21
N GLU A 282 -2.66 -2.98 20.36
CA GLU A 282 -1.58 -3.41 21.25
C GLU A 282 -0.23 -3.56 20.52
N LYS A 283 -0.19 -3.30 19.21
CA LYS A 283 0.99 -3.36 18.35
C LYS A 283 1.65 -4.74 18.36
N ARG A 284 0.82 -5.79 18.21
CA ARG A 284 1.25 -7.20 18.18
C ARG A 284 1.18 -7.73 16.76
N LEU A 285 2.25 -8.38 16.32
CA LEU A 285 2.38 -9.01 15.02
C LEU A 285 2.33 -10.52 15.17
N PHE A 286 1.44 -11.15 14.42
CA PHE A 286 1.25 -12.60 14.43
C PHE A 286 1.59 -13.20 13.07
N VAL A 287 2.24 -14.36 13.08
CA VAL A 287 2.55 -15.13 11.87
C VAL A 287 2.32 -16.62 12.09
N THR A 288 1.93 -17.33 11.04
CA THR A 288 1.73 -18.78 11.05
C THR A 288 2.14 -19.40 9.70
N GLY A 289 1.76 -20.63 9.46
CA GLY A 289 1.90 -21.27 8.17
C GLY A 289 0.90 -22.37 7.92
N LYS A 290 0.97 -22.91 6.71
CA LYS A 290 0.07 -23.95 6.21
C LYS A 290 0.35 -25.26 6.95
N TRP A 291 -0.67 -25.77 7.63
CA TRP A 291 -0.60 -26.93 8.53
C TRP A 291 0.36 -26.75 9.72
N TRP A 292 0.71 -25.51 10.08
CA TRP A 292 1.56 -25.29 11.24
C TRP A 292 0.77 -25.55 12.53
N PRO A 293 1.35 -26.23 13.54
CA PRO A 293 0.69 -26.46 14.82
C PRO A 293 0.77 -25.24 15.75
N LYS A 294 1.43 -24.16 15.32
CA LYS A 294 1.70 -22.97 16.12
C LYS A 294 1.48 -21.71 15.31
N LEU A 295 0.94 -20.70 15.99
CA LEU A 295 0.94 -19.30 15.60
C LEU A 295 1.89 -18.54 16.53
N TYR A 296 2.68 -17.63 15.99
CA TYR A 296 3.71 -16.92 16.72
C TYR A 296 3.38 -15.44 16.81
N GLU A 297 3.42 -14.88 18.01
CA GLU A 297 3.61 -13.44 18.16
C GLU A 297 5.09 -13.13 18.08
N ILE A 298 5.45 -12.22 17.19
CA ILE A 298 6.85 -11.88 16.92
C ILE A 298 7.11 -10.39 17.11
N ARG A 299 8.34 -10.06 17.49
CA ARG A 299 8.88 -8.70 17.51
C ARG A 299 10.02 -8.58 16.52
N LEU A 300 10.04 -7.50 15.76
CA LEU A 300 11.09 -7.24 14.77
C LEU A 300 12.30 -6.55 15.39
N HIS A 301 13.49 -7.02 15.01
CA HIS A 301 14.77 -6.41 15.39
C HIS A 301 15.57 -6.07 14.12
N PRO A 302 15.93 -4.80 13.90
CA PRO A 302 16.77 -4.42 12.76
C PRO A 302 18.11 -5.17 12.81
N VAL A 303 18.45 -5.83 11.71
CA VAL A 303 19.74 -6.50 11.56
C VAL A 303 20.81 -5.46 11.28
N LYS A 304 21.78 -5.33 12.19
CA LYS A 304 22.87 -4.36 12.07
C LYS A 304 24.04 -4.82 11.20
N ARG A 305 24.15 -6.13 10.93
CA ARG A 305 25.21 -6.65 10.07
C ARG A 305 24.90 -6.31 8.61
N GLN A 306 25.94 -6.01 7.85
CA GLN A 306 25.82 -5.97 6.40
C GLN A 306 25.68 -7.40 5.88
N PHE A 307 24.77 -7.60 4.93
CA PHE A 307 24.67 -8.83 4.17
C PHE A 307 25.53 -8.69 2.92
N ASP A 308 26.23 -9.76 2.53
CA ASP A 308 26.89 -9.82 1.24
C ASP A 308 25.87 -9.62 0.11
N ASP A 309 26.32 -9.07 -1.01
CA ASP A 309 25.47 -8.85 -2.17
C ASP A 309 24.81 -10.16 -2.65
N GLY A 310 23.50 -10.07 -2.94
CA GLY A 310 22.71 -11.20 -3.43
C GLY A 310 22.18 -12.13 -2.33
N VAL A 311 22.57 -11.99 -1.06
CA VAL A 311 22.08 -12.89 0.01
C VAL A 311 20.57 -12.77 0.18
N ILE A 312 20.05 -11.55 0.27
CA ILE A 312 18.61 -11.30 0.41
C ILE A 312 17.85 -11.78 -0.82
N GLU A 313 18.40 -11.55 -2.00
CA GLU A 313 17.85 -12.03 -3.26
C GLU A 313 17.72 -13.56 -3.26
N ARG A 314 18.76 -14.30 -2.83
CA ARG A 314 18.71 -15.76 -2.71
C ARG A 314 17.74 -16.25 -1.65
N MET A 315 17.64 -15.55 -0.52
CA MET A 315 16.77 -15.95 0.59
C MET A 315 15.29 -15.71 0.27
N CYS A 316 14.97 -14.56 -0.33
CA CYS A 316 13.60 -14.06 -0.39
C CYS A 316 13.00 -13.96 -1.79
N LEU A 317 13.81 -13.87 -2.86
CA LEU A 317 13.27 -13.90 -4.22
C LEU A 317 13.11 -15.34 -4.68
N ARG A 318 11.97 -15.62 -5.31
CA ARG A 318 11.65 -16.90 -5.91
C ARG A 318 11.31 -16.70 -7.37
N MET A 319 11.60 -17.73 -8.17
CA MET A 319 11.19 -17.71 -9.57
C MET A 319 9.66 -17.59 -9.65
N PRO A 320 9.12 -16.88 -10.65
CA PRO A 320 7.68 -16.80 -10.84
C PRO A 320 7.09 -18.20 -10.94
N PHE A 321 6.08 -18.48 -10.14
CA PHE A 321 5.38 -19.75 -10.29
C PHE A 321 4.45 -19.67 -11.51
N ASN A 322 4.66 -20.57 -12.46
CA ASN A 322 3.74 -20.76 -13.56
C ASN A 322 2.75 -21.87 -13.18
N PHE A 323 1.55 -21.48 -12.76
CA PHE A 323 0.39 -22.36 -12.87
C PHE A 323 0.17 -22.53 -14.37
N GLY A 324 0.75 -23.59 -14.96
CA GLY A 324 0.42 -23.98 -16.32
C GLY A 324 -1.11 -23.94 -16.40
N LYS A 325 -1.66 -23.10 -17.28
CA LYS A 325 -3.10 -23.11 -17.51
C LYS A 325 -3.47 -24.56 -17.84
N PRO A 326 -4.50 -25.14 -17.19
CA PRO A 326 -4.93 -26.49 -17.52
C PRO A 326 -5.22 -26.64 -19.02
#